data_AF-A0AAW7Z9J7-F1
#
_entry.id   AF-A0AAW7Z9J7-F1
#
_cell.length_a   1.000
_cell.length_b   1.000
_cell.length_c   1.000
_cell.angle_alpha   90.00
_cell.angle_beta   90.00
_cell.angle_gamma   90.00
#
_symmetry.space_group_name_H-M   'P 1'
#
loop_
_entity.id
_entity.type
_entity.pdbx_description
1 polymer ?
#
loop_
_entity_poly.entity_id
_entity_poly.type
_entity_poly.pdbx_seq_one_letter_code
_entity_poly.pdbx_strand_id
1 'polypeptide(L)'
;MSHFPNIRDQLFHVPSQQVGTALGGCLTSNLVTVRFKKGPVLSIRLAELVPNKNQPCPHCGRQLKPDRDGVCKDCYTVLCPICQECKCTEAKMI
;
A
#
# COMPACT_ATOMS: atom_id res chain seq x y z
N MET A 1 -12.25 -2.38 -9.35
CA MET A 1 -11.83 -3.78 -9.08
C MET A 1 -10.57 -3.74 -8.23
N SER A 2 -10.53 -4.48 -7.13
CA SER A 2 -9.33 -4.57 -6.29
C SER A 2 -8.28 -5.39 -7.04
N HIS A 3 -7.21 -4.74 -7.53
CA HIS A 3 -6.12 -5.44 -8.18
C HIS A 3 -5.29 -6.17 -7.12
N PHE A 4 -5.27 -7.50 -7.19
CA PHE A 4 -4.35 -8.29 -6.40
C PHE A 4 -2.93 -8.14 -6.93
N PRO A 5 -1.92 -8.13 -6.03
CA PRO A 5 -0.53 -8.09 -6.43
C PRO A 5 -0.11 -9.40 -7.10
N ASN A 6 0.82 -9.32 -8.05
CA ASN A 6 1.43 -10.48 -8.64
C ASN A 6 2.41 -11.14 -7.67
N ILE A 7 2.68 -12.42 -7.90
CA ILE A 7 3.76 -13.13 -7.17
C ILE A 7 5.08 -12.39 -7.43
N ARG A 8 5.86 -12.17 -6.37
CA ARG A 8 7.11 -11.39 -6.31
C ARG A 8 6.96 -9.86 -6.30
N ASP A 9 5.76 -9.31 -6.38
CA ASP A 9 5.56 -7.87 -6.20
C ASP A 9 6.07 -7.42 -4.82
N GLN A 10 6.74 -6.27 -4.79
CA GLN A 10 7.14 -5.62 -3.55
C GLN A 10 5.94 -4.84 -2.99
N LEU A 11 5.61 -5.11 -1.73
CA LEU A 11 4.47 -4.51 -1.04
C LEU A 11 4.94 -3.84 0.24
N PHE A 12 4.38 -2.68 0.53
CA PHE A 12 4.55 -1.95 1.77
C PHE A 12 3.36 -2.24 2.68
N HIS A 13 3.62 -2.79 3.86
CA HIS A 13 2.60 -3.05 4.88
C HIS A 13 2.48 -1.84 5.80
N VAL A 14 1.35 -1.15 5.73
CA VAL A 14 1.16 0.14 6.39
C VAL A 14 1.16 0.03 7.93
N PRO A 15 0.50 -0.95 8.58
CA PRO A 15 0.56 -1.08 10.04
C PRO A 15 1.98 -1.30 10.58
N SER A 16 2.73 -2.26 10.01
CA SER A 16 4.07 -2.60 10.52
C SER A 16 5.19 -1.74 9.94
N GLN A 17 4.90 -0.93 8.92
CA GLN A 17 5.86 -0.05 8.26
C GLN A 17 7.04 -0.84 7.63
N GLN A 18 6.73 -2.01 7.07
CA GLN A 18 7.72 -2.92 6.50
C GLN A 18 7.43 -3.23 5.04
N VAL A 19 8.50 -3.48 4.28
CA VAL A 19 8.41 -3.98 2.92
C VAL A 19 8.50 -5.50 2.93
N GLY A 20 7.59 -6.14 2.22
CA GLY A 20 7.59 -7.58 1.97
C GLY A 20 7.40 -7.91 0.50
N THR A 21 7.54 -9.19 0.20
CA THR A 21 7.35 -9.74 -1.15
C THR A 21 6.09 -10.59 -1.18
N ALA A 22 5.22 -10.36 -2.15
CA ALA A 22 4.03 -11.18 -2.37
C ALA A 22 4.42 -12.61 -2.79
N LEU A 23 3.83 -13.61 -2.15
CA LEU A 23 3.96 -15.02 -2.51
C LEU A 23 2.70 -15.58 -3.18
N GLY A 24 1.58 -14.87 -3.07
CA GLY A 24 0.29 -15.23 -3.64
C GLY A 24 -0.85 -14.51 -2.94
N GLY A 25 -2.05 -14.60 -3.47
CA GLY A 25 -3.24 -14.01 -2.88
C GLY A 25 -4.45 -14.92 -3.01
N CYS A 26 -5.40 -14.76 -2.10
CA CYS A 26 -6.68 -15.44 -2.12
C CYS A 26 -7.78 -14.42 -2.42
N LEU A 27 -8.36 -14.51 -3.61
CA LEU A 27 -9.37 -13.58 -4.12
C LEU A 27 -10.61 -13.53 -3.22
N THR A 28 -11.04 -14.67 -2.70
CA THR A 28 -12.27 -14.79 -1.91
C THR A 28 -12.14 -14.21 -0.49
N SER A 29 -10.94 -14.24 0.08
CA SER A 29 -10.70 -13.74 1.45
C SER A 29 -10.03 -12.37 1.52
N ASN A 30 -9.67 -11.76 0.38
CA ASN A 30 -8.92 -10.49 0.35
C ASN A 30 -7.62 -10.56 1.16
N LEU A 31 -6.96 -11.73 1.17
CA LEU A 31 -5.68 -11.93 1.84
C LEU A 31 -4.55 -12.11 0.83
N VAL A 32 -3.38 -11.58 1.16
CA VAL A 32 -2.13 -11.74 0.41
C VAL A 32 -1.11 -12.35 1.34
N THR A 33 -0.48 -13.43 0.90
CA THR A 33 0.65 -14.05 1.60
C THR A 33 1.91 -13.24 1.30
N VAL A 34 2.53 -12.67 2.33
CA VAL A 34 3.68 -11.77 2.22
C VAL A 34 4.85 -12.31 3.03
N ARG A 35 6.05 -12.32 2.42
CA ARG A 35 7.31 -12.61 3.10
C ARG A 35 8.07 -11.33 3.37
N PHE A 36 8.32 -11.01 4.64
CA PHE A 36 9.18 -9.88 5.03
C PHE A 36 10.66 -10.28 5.04
N LYS A 37 11.56 -9.36 4.65
CA LYS A 37 13.00 -9.65 4.45
C LYS A 37 13.71 -10.29 5.65
N LYS A 38 13.28 -9.98 6.88
CA LYS A 38 13.84 -10.53 8.13
C LYS A 38 12.73 -11.01 9.08
N GLY A 39 11.60 -11.47 8.52
CA GLY A 39 10.41 -11.76 9.31
C GLY A 39 9.65 -13.01 8.85
N PRO A 40 8.56 -13.35 9.56
CA PRO A 40 7.71 -14.48 9.21
C PRO A 40 7.00 -14.25 7.86
N VAL A 41 6.51 -15.34 7.28
CA VAL A 41 5.52 -15.27 6.19
C VAL A 41 4.15 -15.11 6.83
N LEU A 42 3.42 -14.06 6.45
CA LEU A 42 2.12 -13.73 7.02
C LEU A 42 1.05 -13.63 5.93
N SER A 43 -0.18 -13.98 6.27
CA SER A 43 -1.35 -13.66 5.44
C SER A 43 -1.92 -12.32 5.91
N ILE A 44 -1.86 -11.31 5.05
CA ILE A 44 -2.21 -9.92 5.38
C ILE A 44 -3.40 -9.48 4.54
N ARG A 45 -4.28 -8.65 5.11
CA ARG A 45 -5.41 -8.07 4.36
C ARG A 45 -4.90 -7.20 3.21
N LEU A 46 -5.46 -7.37 2.03
CA LEU A 46 -5.10 -6.59 0.83
C LEU A 46 -5.19 -5.08 1.08
N ALA A 47 -6.16 -4.64 1.88
CA ALA A 47 -6.35 -3.23 2.24
C ALA A 47 -5.19 -2.64 3.08
N GLU A 48 -4.39 -3.47 3.76
CA GLU A 48 -3.26 -3.02 4.57
C GLU A 48 -1.96 -2.90 3.76
N LEU A 49 -2.01 -3.26 2.47
CA LEU A 49 -0.86 -3.37 1.59
C LEU A 49 -0.93 -2.34 0.47
N VAL A 50 0.18 -1.63 0.28
CA VAL A 50 0.37 -0.69 -0.82
C VAL A 50 1.49 -1.20 -1.72
N PRO A 51 1.37 -1.13 -3.06
CA PRO A 51 2.48 -1.47 -3.95
C PRO A 51 3.72 -0.61 -3.64
N ASN A 52 4.85 -1.23 -3.29
CA ASN A 52 6.11 -0.54 -2.98
C ASN A 52 6.84 -0.13 -4.27
N LYS A 53 6.22 0.80 -5.00
CA LYS A 53 6.74 1.42 -6.22
C LYS A 53 6.38 2.89 -6.23
N ASN A 54 7.07 3.66 -7.07
CA ASN A 54 6.71 5.05 -7.27
C ASN A 54 5.33 5.15 -7.92
N GLN A 55 4.49 6.03 -7.39
CA GLN A 55 3.16 6.33 -7.89
C GLN A 55 3.02 7.85 -8.02
N PRO A 56 2.46 8.37 -9.12
CA PRO A 56 2.22 9.80 -9.25
C PRO A 56 1.16 10.24 -8.24
N CYS A 57 1.39 11.37 -7.58
CA CYS A 57 0.34 12.08 -6.85
C CYS A 57 -0.75 12.53 -7.84
N PRO A 58 -2.04 12.26 -7.58
CA PRO A 58 -3.11 12.68 -8.49
C PRO A 58 -3.24 14.20 -8.61
N HIS A 59 -2.84 14.97 -7.58
CA HIS A 59 -2.99 16.42 -7.55
C HIS A 59 -1.79 17.17 -8.14
N CYS A 60 -0.56 16.84 -7.71
CA CYS A 60 0.65 17.54 -8.16
C CYS A 60 1.51 16.76 -9.17
N GLY A 61 1.15 15.52 -9.51
CA GLY A 61 1.89 14.66 -10.46
C GLY A 61 3.25 14.13 -9.96
N ARG A 62 3.70 14.53 -8.77
CA ARG A 62 5.00 14.12 -8.23
C ARG A 62 5.05 12.63 -7.97
N GLN A 63 6.19 12.00 -8.27
CA GLN A 63 6.41 10.58 -7.96
C GLN A 63 6.60 10.38 -6.46
N LEU A 64 5.71 9.60 -5.86
CA LEU A 64 5.68 9.30 -4.44
C LEU A 64 6.04 7.83 -4.23
N LYS A 65 6.90 7.56 -3.26
CA LYS A 65 7.17 6.21 -2.82
C LYS A 65 6.42 5.96 -1.50
N PRO A 66 5.65 4.88 -1.38
CA PRO A 66 5.05 4.52 -0.11
C PRO A 66 6.15 4.05 0.84
N ASP A 67 6.49 4.95 1.76
CA ASP A 67 7.39 4.74 2.89
C ASP A 67 6.70 5.24 4.17
N ARG A 68 7.48 5.49 5.22
CA ARG A 68 6.93 5.81 6.54
C ARG A 68 6.08 7.07 6.58
N ASP A 69 6.45 8.07 5.81
CA ASP A 69 5.78 9.37 5.77
C ASP A 69 4.93 9.51 4.49
N GLY A 70 5.15 8.65 3.50
CA GLY A 70 4.43 8.60 2.23
C GLY A 70 3.16 7.76 2.22
N VAL A 71 2.60 7.35 3.37
CA VAL A 71 1.30 6.64 3.44
C VAL A 71 0.38 7.19 4.52
N CYS A 72 -0.91 7.26 4.21
CA CYS A 72 -1.97 7.58 5.16
C CYS A 72 -2.36 6.30 5.92
N LYS A 73 -2.38 6.38 7.25
CA LYS A 73 -2.73 5.23 8.12
C LYS A 73 -4.24 4.99 8.22
N ASP A 74 -5.06 5.97 7.85
CA ASP A 74 -6.52 5.87 7.95
C ASP A 74 -7.14 5.15 6.74
N CYS A 75 -6.72 5.53 5.52
CA CYS A 75 -7.20 4.91 4.28
C CYS A 75 -6.19 3.99 3.61
N TYR A 76 -5.00 3.79 4.19
CA TYR A 76 -3.98 2.87 3.67
C TYR A 76 -3.58 3.18 2.21
N THR A 77 -3.55 4.46 1.86
CA THR A 77 -3.14 4.95 0.53
C THR A 77 -1.87 5.78 0.62
N VAL A 78 -1.22 6.00 -0.52
CA VAL A 78 -0.09 6.94 -0.60
C VAL A 78 -0.54 8.34 -0.16
N LEU A 79 0.24 8.97 0.72
CA LEU A 79 0.07 10.35 1.18
C LEU A 79 1.08 11.23 0.44
N CYS A 80 0.62 12.33 -0.16
CA CYS A 80 1.52 13.29 -0.77
C CYS A 80 2.05 14.26 0.29
N PRO A 81 3.37 14.35 0.55
CA PRO A 81 3.91 15.26 1.57
C PRO A 81 3.77 16.75 1.18
N ILE A 82 3.56 17.06 -0.10
CA ILE A 82 3.38 18.44 -0.59
C ILE A 82 1.92 18.86 -0.51
N CYS A 83 1.02 18.07 -1.09
CA CYS A 83 -0.41 18.36 -1.06
C CYS A 83 -1.05 18.07 0.30
N GLN A 84 -0.40 17.22 1.12
CA GLN A 84 -0.95 16.62 2.34
C GLN A 84 -2.27 15.87 2.10
N GLU A 85 -2.49 15.42 0.86
CA GLU A 85 -3.71 14.76 0.41
C GLU A 85 -3.49 13.25 0.23
N CYS A 86 -4.56 12.53 0.51
CA CYS A 86 -4.72 11.09 0.33
C CYS A 86 -6.17 10.79 -0.05
N LYS A 87 -6.52 9.52 -0.27
CA LYS A 87 -7.90 9.17 -0.66
C LYS A 87 -8.95 9.58 0.38
N CYS A 88 -8.57 9.65 1.65
CA CYS A 88 -9.44 10.11 2.73
C CYS A 88 -9.86 11.58 2.57
N THR A 89 -8.98 12.43 2.05
CA THR A 89 -9.24 13.86 1.86
C THR A 89 -10.10 14.11 0.63
N GLU A 90 -9.90 13.33 -0.45
CA GLU A 90 -10.78 13.37 -1.64
C GLU A 90 -12.23 12.99 -1.28
N ALA A 91 -12.44 11.96 -0.45
CA ALA A 91 -13.76 11.49 -0.06
C ALA A 91 -14.55 12.47 0.84
N LYS A 92 -13.87 13.45 1.44
CA LYS A 92 -14.48 14.50 2.28
C LYS A 92 -14.85 15.78 1.50
N MET A 93 -14.47 15.89 0.23
CA MET A 93 -14.77 17.04 -0.63
C MET A 93 -16.08 16.86 -1.44
N ILE A 94 -16.87 15.82 -1.12
CA ILE A 94 -18.16 15.50 -1.75
C ILE A 94 -19.29 15.69 -0.74
#